data_AF-A0A3M1MXH0-F1
#
_entry.id   AF-A0A3M1MXH0-F1
#
_cell.length_a   1.000
_cell.length_b   1.000
_cell.length_c   1.000
_cell.angle_alpha   90.00
_cell.angle_beta   90.00
_cell.angle_gamma   90.00
#
_symmetry.space_group_name_H-M   'P 1'
#
loop_
_entity.id
_entity.type
_entity.pdbx_description
1 polymer ?
#
loop_
_entity_poly.entity_id
_entity_poly.type
_entity_poly.pdbx_seq_one_letter_code
_entity_poly.pdbx_strand_id
1 'polypeptide(L)'
;PAQLEWLIEALKSSKATFKFVCTGSQILNPTTGYENFINFPEERDELLRLIEAEGIPGVIFLTGDRHFSEVSVIRLRNGQRVYDITASPLTASPFTDAPRREENPYRLEGTLTPQRNFLLLHLSGPEKARTLTITAYNSQGQKLWEKSLSAQDLQPK
;
A
#
# COMPACT_ATOMS: atom_id res chain seq x y z
N PRO A 1 15.83 -9.74 13.81
CA PRO A 1 15.54 -10.98 13.05
C PRO A 1 15.98 -10.82 11.59
N ALA A 2 16.51 -11.88 10.98
CA ALA A 2 17.27 -11.80 9.73
C ALA A 2 16.50 -11.23 8.52
N GLN A 3 15.19 -11.49 8.39
CA GLN A 3 14.41 -11.00 7.25
C GLN A 3 14.16 -9.49 7.30
N LEU A 4 13.81 -8.96 8.49
CA LEU A 4 13.57 -7.53 8.66
C LEU A 4 14.86 -6.73 8.43
N GLU A 5 15.98 -7.18 9.01
CA GLU A 5 17.29 -6.57 8.81
C GLU A 5 17.68 -6.56 7.32
N TRP A 6 17.55 -7.70 6.65
CA TRP A 6 17.78 -7.79 5.21
C TRP A 6 16.90 -6.83 4.41
N LEU A 7 15.60 -6.75 4.73
CA LEU A 7 14.66 -5.89 4.02
C LEU A 7 15.05 -4.42 4.16
N ILE A 8 15.36 -3.98 5.38
CA ILE A 8 15.75 -2.59 5.65
C ILE A 8 17.04 -2.24 4.91
N GLU A 9 18.05 -3.11 4.91
CA GLU A 9 19.30 -2.86 4.18
C GLU A 9 19.10 -2.86 2.64
N ALA A 10 18.24 -3.73 2.12
CA ALA A 10 17.87 -3.72 0.70
C ALA A 10 17.14 -2.42 0.31
N LEU A 11 16.24 -1.95 1.17
CA LEU A 11 15.51 -0.69 0.95
C LEU A 11 16.43 0.53 1.02
N LYS A 12 17.35 0.58 1.99
CA LYS A 12 18.34 1.65 2.17
C LYS A 12 19.30 1.76 1.00
N SER A 13 19.79 0.63 0.49
CA SER A 13 20.75 0.60 -0.61
C SER A 13 20.13 0.93 -1.99
N SER A 14 18.81 0.85 -2.11
CA SER A 14 18.10 1.08 -3.37
C SER A 14 17.97 2.56 -3.73
N LYS A 15 18.43 2.92 -4.93
CA LYS A 15 18.29 4.26 -5.52
C LYS A 15 16.98 4.46 -6.30
N ALA A 16 16.09 3.46 -6.31
CA ALA A 16 14.85 3.54 -7.07
C ALA A 16 13.90 4.60 -6.50
N THR A 17 13.21 5.32 -7.39
CA THR A 17 12.18 6.32 -7.05
C THR A 17 11.03 5.69 -6.26
N PHE A 18 10.55 4.53 -6.71
CA PHE A 18 9.53 3.73 -6.04
C PHE A 18 10.12 2.39 -5.64
N LYS A 19 9.87 1.96 -4.41
CA LYS A 19 10.34 0.70 -3.81
C LYS A 19 9.10 -0.10 -3.42
N PHE A 20 8.73 -1.05 -4.25
CA PHE A 20 7.59 -1.93 -3.99
C PHE A 20 7.98 -3.07 -3.06
N VAL A 21 7.24 -3.24 -1.97
CA VAL A 21 7.35 -4.37 -1.05
C VAL A 21 6.07 -5.19 -1.17
N CYS A 22 6.17 -6.39 -1.73
CA CYS A 22 5.02 -7.28 -1.90
C CYS A 22 4.85 -8.19 -0.68
N THR A 23 3.67 -8.20 -0.08
CA THR A 23 3.33 -9.04 1.08
C THR A 23 1.87 -9.47 1.02
N GLY A 24 1.50 -10.56 1.69
CA GLY A 24 0.17 -11.15 1.60
C GLY A 24 -0.92 -10.27 2.22
N SER A 25 -0.71 -9.86 3.47
CA SER A 25 -1.70 -9.11 4.25
C SER A 25 -1.39 -7.61 4.26
N GLN A 26 -2.42 -6.81 4.54
CA GLN A 26 -2.26 -5.36 4.72
C GLN A 26 -1.26 -5.03 5.83
N ILE A 27 -0.51 -3.94 5.65
CA ILE A 27 0.43 -3.37 6.62
C ILE A 27 -0.18 -2.17 7.33
N LEU A 28 -0.84 -1.27 6.58
CA LEU A 28 -1.22 0.03 7.13
C LEU A 28 -2.59 0.04 7.83
N ASN A 29 -3.53 -0.78 7.37
CA ASN A 29 -4.89 -0.81 7.89
C ASN A 29 -4.89 -1.11 9.41
N PRO A 30 -5.45 -0.24 10.27
CA PRO A 30 -5.41 -0.41 11.72
C PRO A 30 -6.55 -1.29 12.26
N THR A 31 -7.41 -1.83 11.39
CA THR A 31 -8.58 -2.60 11.80
C THR A 31 -8.20 -4.02 12.20
N THR A 32 -8.51 -4.34 13.45
CA THR A 32 -8.22 -5.61 14.12
C THR A 32 -9.33 -6.64 13.85
N GLY A 33 -9.02 -7.93 14.06
CA GLY A 33 -10.01 -9.01 13.98
C GLY A 33 -10.04 -9.81 12.68
N TYR A 34 -9.28 -9.39 11.67
CA TYR A 34 -9.07 -10.13 10.42
C TYR A 34 -7.57 -10.31 10.11
N GLU A 35 -7.23 -11.09 9.09
CA GLU A 35 -5.85 -11.33 8.63
C GLU A 35 -5.20 -10.02 8.15
N ASN A 36 -4.39 -9.42 9.03
CA ASN A 36 -3.77 -8.10 8.88
C ASN A 36 -2.54 -7.99 9.80
N PHE A 37 -1.49 -7.29 9.39
CA PHE A 37 -0.28 -7.10 10.20
C PHE A 37 -0.51 -6.32 11.49
N ILE A 38 -1.65 -5.63 11.64
CA ILE A 38 -2.01 -4.99 12.91
C ILE A 38 -2.13 -6.00 14.07
N ASN A 39 -2.32 -7.29 13.77
CA ASN A 39 -2.31 -8.35 14.78
C ASN A 39 -0.89 -8.69 15.28
N PHE A 40 0.16 -8.18 14.61
CA PHE A 40 1.58 -8.29 14.97
C PHE A 40 2.17 -6.88 15.17
N PRO A 41 1.65 -6.11 16.14
CA PRO A 41 1.94 -4.68 16.25
C PRO A 41 3.44 -4.39 16.46
N GLU A 42 4.15 -5.24 17.21
CA GLU A 42 5.59 -5.06 17.44
C GLU A 42 6.40 -5.12 16.13
N GLU A 43 6.12 -6.10 15.26
CA GLU A 43 6.83 -6.26 13.99
C GLU A 43 6.45 -5.16 12.99
N ARG A 44 5.15 -4.84 12.91
CA ARG A 44 4.64 -3.77 12.05
C ARG A 44 5.23 -2.42 12.44
N ASP A 45 5.19 -2.09 13.72
CA ASP A 45 5.64 -0.80 14.22
C ASP A 45 7.16 -0.69 14.09
N GLU A 46 7.92 -1.76 14.33
CA GLU A 46 9.36 -1.78 14.10
C GLU A 46 9.71 -1.56 12.62
N LEU A 47 9.00 -2.20 11.68
CA LEU A 47 9.19 -1.98 10.24
C LEU A 47 8.96 -0.51 9.87
N LEU A 48 7.84 0.08 10.29
CA LEU A 48 7.52 1.47 9.99
C LEU A 48 8.49 2.44 10.67
N ARG A 49 8.92 2.14 11.91
CA ARG A 49 9.92 2.91 12.65
C ARG A 49 11.27 2.90 11.95
N LEU A 50 11.73 1.75 11.46
CA LEU A 50 13.01 1.65 10.74
C LEU A 50 12.96 2.40 9.39
N ILE A 51 11.85 2.29 8.65
CA ILE A 51 11.63 3.09 7.43
C ILE A 51 11.67 4.60 7.72
N GLU A 52 11.06 5.04 8.83
CA GLU A 52 11.06 6.43 9.27
C GLU A 52 12.45 6.90 9.71
N ALA A 53 13.11 6.15 10.60
CA ALA A 53 14.37 6.52 11.24
C ALA A 53 15.53 6.57 10.25
N GLU A 54 15.54 5.65 9.28
CA GLU A 54 16.55 5.59 8.21
C GLU A 54 16.20 6.52 7.04
N GLY A 55 15.05 7.21 7.09
CA GLY A 55 14.61 8.17 6.08
C GLY A 55 14.44 7.54 4.69
N ILE A 56 13.97 6.29 4.61
CA ILE A 56 13.90 5.53 3.36
C ILE A 56 12.75 6.06 2.49
N PRO A 57 13.03 6.70 1.34
CA PRO A 57 11.99 7.26 0.50
C PRO A 57 11.36 6.21 -0.42
N GLY A 58 10.14 6.49 -0.89
CA GLY A 58 9.56 5.76 -2.02
C GLY A 58 8.94 4.42 -1.68
N VAL A 59 8.79 4.06 -0.40
CA VAL A 59 8.25 2.74 0.01
C VAL A 59 6.75 2.67 -0.26
N ILE A 60 6.34 1.62 -0.97
CA ILE A 60 4.94 1.29 -1.26
C ILE A 60 4.74 -0.21 -1.02
N PHE A 61 3.78 -0.56 -0.16
CA PHE A 61 3.37 -1.93 0.03
C PHE A 61 2.36 -2.34 -1.04
N LEU A 62 2.53 -3.54 -1.60
CA LEU A 62 1.56 -4.19 -2.47
C LEU A 62 1.01 -5.39 -1.71
N THR A 63 -0.29 -5.34 -1.40
CA THR A 63 -0.94 -6.30 -0.49
C THR A 63 -2.18 -6.93 -1.12
N GLY A 64 -2.71 -7.98 -0.49
CA GLY A 64 -3.88 -8.71 -0.97
C GLY A 64 -4.76 -9.20 0.16
N ASP A 65 -5.30 -10.42 0.02
CA ASP A 65 -5.94 -11.21 1.10
C ASP A 65 -7.29 -10.68 1.66
N ARG A 66 -7.58 -9.39 1.54
CA ARG A 66 -8.76 -8.78 2.20
C ARG A 66 -10.12 -9.03 1.54
N HIS A 67 -10.16 -9.63 0.36
CA HIS A 67 -11.38 -9.81 -0.45
C HIS A 67 -12.08 -8.49 -0.82
N PHE A 68 -11.35 -7.37 -0.79
CA PHE A 68 -11.68 -6.09 -1.39
C PHE A 68 -10.36 -5.37 -1.72
N SER A 69 -10.41 -4.39 -2.62
CA SER A 69 -9.25 -3.55 -2.93
C SER A 69 -9.42 -2.16 -2.34
N GLU A 70 -8.30 -1.55 -1.99
CA GLU A 70 -8.23 -0.17 -1.53
C GLU A 70 -6.79 0.34 -1.59
N VAL A 71 -6.62 1.64 -1.39
CA VAL A 71 -5.31 2.22 -1.12
C VAL A 71 -5.35 2.84 0.26
N SER A 72 -4.40 2.50 1.12
CA SER A 72 -4.18 3.17 2.40
C SER A 72 -2.96 4.08 2.32
N VAL A 73 -2.98 5.18 3.07
CA VAL A 73 -1.86 6.11 3.18
C VAL A 73 -1.73 6.60 4.61
N ILE A 74 -0.50 6.52 5.14
CA ILE A 74 -0.13 7.19 6.39
C ILE A 74 0.92 8.26 6.11
N ARG A 75 0.98 9.25 7.01
CA ARG A 75 2.06 10.24 7.03
C ARG A 75 2.93 9.99 8.26
N LEU A 76 4.21 9.75 8.02
CA LEU A 76 5.21 9.59 9.06
C LEU A 76 5.61 10.96 9.64
N ARG A 77 6.27 10.97 10.79
CA ARG A 77 6.70 12.19 11.51
C ARG A 77 7.72 12.98 10.71
N ASN A 78 8.58 12.31 9.95
CA ASN A 78 9.51 12.93 8.99
C ASN A 78 8.79 13.52 7.74
N GLY A 79 7.45 13.49 7.71
CA GLY A 79 6.64 14.12 6.68
C GLY A 79 6.41 13.28 5.42
N GLN A 80 7.13 12.17 5.24
CA GLN A 80 6.96 11.26 4.10
C GLN A 80 5.64 10.50 4.19
N ARG A 81 5.05 10.18 3.03
CA ARG A 81 3.89 9.29 2.96
C ARG A 81 4.33 7.87 2.64
N VAL A 82 3.69 6.91 3.28
CA VAL A 82 3.81 5.47 2.98
C VAL A 82 2.46 4.98 2.51
N TYR A 83 2.46 4.23 1.41
CA TYR A 83 1.23 3.71 0.80
C TYR A 83 1.18 2.20 0.92
N ASP A 84 -0.04 1.69 0.99
CA ASP A 84 -0.37 0.28 0.94
C ASP A 84 -1.50 0.09 -0.07
N ILE A 85 -1.16 -0.52 -1.20
CA ILE A 85 -2.06 -0.76 -2.33
C ILE A 85 -2.52 -2.20 -2.23
N THR A 86 -3.75 -2.39 -1.75
CA THR A 86 -4.37 -3.70 -1.60
C THR A 86 -5.15 -4.06 -2.86
N ALA A 87 -4.81 -5.17 -3.50
CA ALA A 87 -5.48 -5.70 -4.68
C ALA A 87 -6.11 -7.08 -4.38
N SER A 88 -7.41 -7.12 -4.13
CA SER A 88 -8.17 -8.35 -3.86
C SER A 88 -9.69 -8.15 -4.09
N PRO A 89 -10.47 -9.19 -4.41
CA PRO A 89 -10.07 -10.48 -4.92
C PRO A 89 -10.13 -10.52 -6.46
N LEU A 90 -9.25 -11.30 -7.09
CA LEU A 90 -9.34 -11.57 -8.52
C LEU A 90 -10.42 -12.63 -8.82
N THR A 91 -10.40 -13.74 -8.09
CA THR A 91 -11.28 -14.90 -8.33
C THR A 91 -12.14 -15.31 -7.12
N ALA A 92 -11.66 -15.05 -5.91
CA ALA A 92 -12.40 -15.34 -4.68
C ALA A 92 -13.70 -14.53 -4.55
N SER A 93 -14.53 -14.88 -3.58
CA SER A 93 -15.75 -14.14 -3.25
C SER A 93 -15.39 -12.78 -2.63
N PRO A 94 -15.91 -11.66 -3.15
CA PRO A 94 -15.67 -10.36 -2.56
C PRO A 94 -16.37 -10.22 -1.21
N PHE A 95 -15.74 -9.47 -0.29
CA PHE A 95 -16.35 -9.08 0.96
C PHE A 95 -17.21 -7.82 0.75
N THR A 96 -18.45 -8.03 0.33
CA THR A 96 -19.38 -6.94 -0.04
C THR A 96 -19.79 -6.04 1.13
N ASP A 97 -19.66 -6.53 2.36
CA ASP A 97 -19.96 -5.77 3.58
C ASP A 97 -18.78 -4.88 4.05
N ALA A 98 -17.64 -4.91 3.35
CA ALA A 98 -16.49 -4.06 3.67
C ALA A 98 -16.84 -2.58 3.89
N PRO A 99 -17.74 -1.93 3.12
CA PRO A 99 -18.12 -0.54 3.37
C PRO A 99 -18.73 -0.26 4.76
N ARG A 100 -19.27 -1.29 5.42
CA ARG A 100 -19.91 -1.19 6.75
C ARG A 100 -19.08 -1.79 7.88
N ARG A 101 -18.17 -2.72 7.55
CA ARG A 101 -17.44 -3.55 8.53
C ARG A 101 -15.93 -3.35 8.51
N GLU A 102 -15.41 -2.69 7.48
CA GLU A 102 -13.98 -2.41 7.29
C GLU A 102 -13.80 -0.90 7.29
N GLU A 103 -13.94 -0.32 8.46
CA GLU A 103 -13.49 1.04 8.67
C GLU A 103 -11.97 1.06 8.52
N ASN A 104 -11.44 2.00 7.74
CA ASN A 104 -10.01 2.21 7.64
C ASN A 104 -9.78 3.72 7.54
N PRO A 105 -9.34 4.38 8.62
CA PRO A 105 -9.16 5.84 8.63
C PRO A 105 -8.01 6.30 7.72
N TYR A 106 -7.15 5.38 7.27
CA TYR A 106 -6.05 5.67 6.36
C TYR A 106 -6.41 5.43 4.90
N ARG A 107 -7.63 4.96 4.62
CA ARG A 107 -8.10 4.71 3.26
C ARG A 107 -8.12 6.01 2.46
N LEU A 108 -7.48 5.99 1.30
CA LEU A 108 -7.60 7.03 0.30
C LEU A 108 -9.02 7.02 -0.26
N GLU A 109 -9.71 8.15 -0.16
CA GLU A 109 -11.11 8.29 -0.54
C GLU A 109 -11.38 7.86 -1.99
N GLY A 110 -12.45 7.07 -2.17
CA GLY A 110 -12.90 6.57 -3.47
C GLY A 110 -12.13 5.36 -4.00
N THR A 111 -11.31 4.69 -3.18
CA THR A 111 -10.54 3.51 -3.60
C THR A 111 -11.13 2.17 -3.16
N LEU A 112 -12.07 2.17 -2.20
CA LEU A 112 -12.70 0.93 -1.73
C LEU A 112 -13.45 0.23 -2.87
N THR A 113 -13.10 -1.02 -3.12
CA THR A 113 -13.65 -1.84 -4.20
C THR A 113 -14.09 -3.19 -3.66
N PRO A 114 -15.34 -3.31 -3.16
CA PRO A 114 -15.86 -4.53 -2.53
C PRO A 114 -16.46 -5.49 -3.57
N GLN A 115 -15.73 -5.70 -4.67
CA GLN A 115 -16.10 -6.57 -5.78
C GLN A 115 -14.85 -7.16 -6.44
N ARG A 116 -15.02 -8.18 -7.28
CA ARG A 116 -13.89 -8.75 -8.03
C ARG A 116 -13.25 -7.70 -8.93
N ASN A 117 -11.94 -7.54 -8.79
CA ASN A 117 -11.20 -6.50 -9.46
C ASN A 117 -9.72 -6.87 -9.61
N PHE A 118 -9.02 -6.09 -10.41
CA PHE A 118 -7.56 -6.06 -10.45
C PHE A 118 -7.09 -4.62 -10.57
N LEU A 119 -5.86 -4.37 -10.12
CA LEU A 119 -5.22 -3.06 -10.20
C LEU A 119 -4.10 -3.09 -11.24
N LEU A 120 -4.00 -2.04 -12.04
CA LEU A 120 -2.85 -1.78 -12.89
C LEU A 120 -2.02 -0.63 -12.30
N LEU A 121 -0.70 -0.84 -12.27
CA LEU A 121 0.28 0.16 -11.87
C LEU A 121 1.02 0.63 -13.12
N HIS A 122 0.87 1.90 -13.47
CA HIS A 122 1.55 2.52 -14.60
C HIS A 122 2.53 3.58 -14.11
N LEU A 123 3.81 3.38 -14.42
CA LEU A 123 4.89 4.31 -14.10
C LEU A 123 5.24 5.14 -15.33
N SER A 124 5.17 6.46 -15.21
CA SER A 124 5.47 7.39 -16.30
C SER A 124 6.26 8.60 -15.83
N GLY A 125 6.78 9.38 -16.77
CA GLY A 125 7.54 10.61 -16.49
C GLY A 125 9.04 10.40 -16.28
N PRO A 126 9.81 11.50 -16.20
CA PRO A 126 11.27 11.46 -16.02
C PRO A 126 11.62 11.03 -14.59
N GLU A 127 12.83 10.52 -14.37
CA GLU A 127 13.28 9.89 -13.11
C GLU A 127 12.97 10.69 -11.83
N LYS A 128 13.21 12.01 -11.86
CA LYS A 128 13.00 12.91 -10.71
C LYS A 128 11.57 13.44 -10.56
N ALA A 129 10.69 13.13 -11.51
CA ALA A 129 9.28 13.53 -11.49
C ALA A 129 8.38 12.37 -11.96
N ARG A 130 8.76 11.13 -11.61
CA ARG A 130 7.96 9.96 -11.97
C ARG A 130 6.61 10.02 -11.26
N THR A 131 5.58 9.59 -11.96
CA THR A 131 4.23 9.44 -11.43
C THR A 131 3.86 7.97 -11.49
N LEU A 132 3.29 7.46 -10.39
CA LEU A 132 2.65 6.15 -10.34
C LEU A 132 1.15 6.35 -10.45
N THR A 133 0.55 5.89 -11.55
CA THR A 133 -0.90 5.82 -11.72
C THR A 133 -1.39 4.43 -11.36
N ILE A 134 -2.40 4.38 -10.48
CA ILE A 134 -3.07 3.18 -9.99
C ILE A 134 -4.48 3.19 -10.58
N THR A 135 -4.83 2.16 -11.34
CA THR A 135 -6.14 2.05 -11.98
C THR A 135 -6.81 0.74 -11.57
N ALA A 136 -8.04 0.81 -11.08
CA ALA A 136 -8.84 -0.37 -10.78
C ALA A 136 -9.77 -0.73 -11.93
N TYR A 137 -9.88 -2.03 -12.20
CA TYR A 137 -10.79 -2.58 -13.20
C TYR A 137 -11.63 -3.70 -12.59
N ASN A 138 -12.89 -3.81 -13.00
CA ASN A 138 -13.72 -4.98 -12.66
C ASN A 138 -13.41 -6.18 -13.58
N SER A 139 -14.07 -7.32 -13.31
CA SER A 139 -13.96 -8.54 -14.11
C SER A 139 -14.35 -8.41 -15.59
N GLN A 140 -15.06 -7.34 -15.96
CA GLN A 140 -15.47 -7.02 -17.33
C GLN A 140 -14.46 -6.09 -18.03
N GLY A 141 -13.37 -5.71 -17.38
CA GLY A 141 -12.39 -4.76 -17.91
C GLY A 141 -12.86 -3.30 -17.87
N GLN A 142 -13.93 -2.98 -17.15
CA GLN A 142 -14.40 -1.61 -16.99
C GLN A 142 -13.59 -0.92 -15.89
N LYS A 143 -13.11 0.29 -16.18
CA LYS A 143 -12.39 1.13 -15.21
C LYS A 143 -13.33 1.57 -14.10
N LEU A 144 -12.94 1.36 -12.85
CA LEU A 144 -13.69 1.73 -11.65
C LEU A 144 -13.22 3.06 -11.09
N TRP A 145 -11.91 3.22 -10.94
CA TRP A 145 -11.29 4.45 -10.46
C TRP A 145 -9.83 4.51 -10.87
N GLU A 146 -9.26 5.70 -10.75
CA GLU A 146 -7.86 5.99 -11.03
C GLU A 146 -7.33 7.00 -10.02
N LYS A 147 -6.12 6.77 -9.49
CA LYS A 147 -5.41 7.67 -8.58
C LYS A 147 -3.96 7.77 -9.02
N SER A 148 -3.33 8.91 -8.78
CA SER A 148 -1.91 9.12 -9.10
C SER A 148 -1.14 9.55 -7.87
N LEU A 149 0.06 8.98 -7.71
CA LEU A 149 1.01 9.30 -6.65
C LEU A 149 2.25 9.95 -7.28
N SER A 150 2.64 11.12 -6.78
CA SER A 150 3.88 11.77 -7.20
C SER A 150 5.06 11.21 -6.41
N ALA A 151 6.21 11.02 -7.08
CA ALA A 151 7.46 10.68 -6.40
C ALA A 151 7.85 11.66 -5.27
N GLN A 152 7.41 12.92 -5.36
CA GLN A 152 7.65 13.95 -4.35
C GLN A 152 6.89 13.70 -3.05
N ASP A 153 5.72 13.05 -3.10
CA ASP A 153 4.91 12.75 -1.91
C ASP A 153 5.56 11.68 -1.01
N LEU A 154 6.53 10.94 -1.57
CA LEU A 154 7.18 9.80 -0.94
C LEU A 154 8.57 10.12 -0.39
N GLN A 155 8.98 11.39 -0.44
CA GLN A 155 10.27 11.83 0.10
C GLN A 155 10.09 12.28 1.56
N PRO A 156 11.08 12.01 2.44
CA PRO A 156 11.23 12.73 3.70
C PRO A 156 11.25 14.24 3.45
N LYS A 157 10.66 15.00 4.39
CA LYS A 157 10.67 16.47 4.36
C LYS A 157 11.76 17.05 5.24
#